data_AF-A0A8T0BMF6-F1
#
_entry.id   AF-A0A8T0BMF6-F1
#
_cell.length_a   1.000
_cell.length_b   1.000
_cell.length_c   1.000
_cell.angle_alpha   90.00
_cell.angle_beta   90.00
_cell.angle_gamma   90.00
#
_symmetry.space_group_name_H-M   'P 1'
#
loop_
_entity.id
_entity.type
_entity.pdbx_description
1 polymer ?
#
loop_
_entity_poly.entity_id
_entity_poly.type
_entity_poly.pdbx_seq_one_letter_code
_entity_poly.pdbx_strand_id
1 'polypeptide(L)'
;HITHCVFLSVDVTLDPDSAHPELILSDDGKQVRCGDTKQNLTDTPQRFTYYPAVVGNQSFSSGRFYYEVQVRGKTHWILGVMRENINRKEWIIETSEWILDCGTV
;
A
#
# COMPACT_ATOMS: atom_id res chain seq x y z
N HIS A 1 7.04 -36.07 0.25
CA HIS A 1 8.00 -35.05 -0.16
C HIS A 1 7.44 -33.68 0.24
N ILE A 2 7.94 -33.10 1.33
CA ILE A 2 7.61 -31.71 1.70
C ILE A 2 8.73 -30.87 1.10
N THR A 3 8.45 -30.23 -0.04
CA THR A 3 9.36 -29.22 -0.59
C THR A 3 9.37 -28.05 0.38
N HIS A 4 10.54 -27.70 0.93
CA HIS A 4 10.73 -26.55 1.82
C HIS A 4 9.92 -25.34 1.34
N CYS A 5 8.85 -24.99 2.07
CA CYS A 5 8.20 -23.70 1.91
C CYS A 5 9.09 -22.65 2.57
N VAL A 6 10.03 -22.09 1.82
CA VAL A 6 10.73 -20.88 2.26
C VAL A 6 9.75 -19.71 2.09
N PHE A 7 9.33 -19.10 3.20
CA PHE A 7 8.67 -17.80 3.18
C PHE A 7 9.76 -16.74 3.25
N LEU A 8 9.73 -15.78 2.32
CA LEU A 8 10.59 -14.61 2.39
C LEU A 8 9.88 -13.58 3.26
N SER A 9 10.42 -13.31 4.46
CA SER A 9 10.06 -12.13 5.24
C SER A 9 10.63 -10.93 4.52
N VAL A 10 9.75 -10.08 3.98
CA VAL A 10 10.16 -8.90 3.21
C VAL A 10 10.08 -7.69 4.11
N ASP A 11 11.15 -6.89 4.13
CA ASP A 11 11.13 -5.57 4.73
C ASP A 11 10.48 -4.58 3.74
N VAL A 12 9.18 -4.37 3.89
CA VAL A 12 8.39 -3.51 3.00
C VAL A 12 8.56 -2.05 3.42
N THR A 13 8.97 -1.23 2.46
CA THR A 13 9.04 0.24 2.62
C THR A 13 8.08 0.88 1.63
N LEU A 14 7.41 1.95 2.04
CA LEU A 14 6.43 2.68 1.23
C LEU A 14 7.11 3.60 0.22
N ASP A 15 6.52 3.69 -0.98
CA ASP A 15 6.96 4.55 -2.08
C ASP A 15 6.35 5.96 -1.95
N PRO A 16 7.15 7.01 -1.65
CA PRO A 16 6.66 8.38 -1.52
C PRO A 16 6.12 8.98 -2.83
N ASP A 17 6.60 8.52 -3.99
CA ASP A 17 6.13 9.01 -5.29
C ASP A 17 4.74 8.48 -5.62
N SER A 18 4.37 7.34 -5.04
CA SER A 18 3.02 6.81 -5.15
C SER A 18 2.03 7.44 -4.18
N ALA A 19 2.50 7.94 -3.03
CA ALA A 19 1.64 8.32 -1.92
C ALA A 19 0.67 9.45 -2.26
N HIS A 20 -0.60 9.26 -1.90
CA HIS A 20 -1.60 10.33 -1.97
C HIS A 20 -1.16 11.56 -1.15
N PRO A 21 -1.42 12.80 -1.60
CA PRO A 21 -0.95 14.01 -0.91
C PRO A 21 -1.41 14.19 0.54
N GLU A 22 -2.50 13.54 0.95
CA GLU A 22 -2.96 13.54 2.36
C GLU A 22 -2.20 12.56 3.25
N LEU A 23 -1.38 11.67 2.70
CA LEU A 23 -0.64 10.69 3.47
C LEU A 23 0.73 11.23 3.87
N ILE A 24 1.05 11.13 5.15
CA ILE A 24 2.35 11.48 5.71
C ILE A 24 3.08 10.18 6.04
N LEU A 25 4.23 9.98 5.40
CA LEU A 25 5.11 8.85 5.63
C LEU A 25 6.14 9.17 6.73
N SER A 26 6.61 8.15 7.44
CA SER A 26 7.79 8.28 8.29
C SER A 26 9.08 8.31 7.46
N ASP A 27 10.15 8.85 8.02
CA ASP A 27 11.46 8.96 7.35
C ASP A 27 12.04 7.59 6.94
N ASP A 28 11.71 6.53 7.70
CA ASP A 28 12.11 5.15 7.39
C ASP A 28 11.20 4.46 6.35
N GLY A 29 10.13 5.13 5.92
CA GLY A 29 9.15 4.61 4.96
C GLY A 29 8.31 3.44 5.49
N LYS A 30 8.31 3.16 6.80
CA LYS A 30 7.59 2.00 7.38
C LYS A 30 6.23 2.33 7.97
N GLN A 31 5.91 3.62 8.11
CA GLN A 31 4.66 4.07 8.70
C GLN A 31 3.97 5.06 7.79
N VAL A 32 2.64 5.05 7.85
CA VAL A 32 1.78 5.99 7.17
C VAL A 32 0.66 6.45 8.09
N ARG A 33 0.34 7.74 8.02
CA ARG A 33 -0.84 8.32 8.66
C ARG A 33 -1.51 9.30 7.70
N CYS A 34 -2.82 9.48 7.84
CA CYS A 34 -3.51 10.60 7.21
C CYS A 34 -3.13 11.90 7.94
N GLY A 35 -2.77 12.92 7.19
CA GLY A 35 -2.63 14.29 7.67
C GLY A 35 -3.96 15.04 7.58
N ASP A 36 -3.99 16.22 8.18
CA ASP A 36 -5.18 17.08 8.20
C ASP A 36 -5.37 17.87 6.90
N THR A 37 -4.31 18.01 6.11
CA THR A 37 -4.30 18.77 4.85
C THR A 37 -3.50 18.05 3.76
N LYS A 38 -3.82 18.38 2.51
CA LYS A 38 -3.05 17.92 1.34
C LYS A 38 -1.70 18.61 1.29
N GLN A 39 -0.64 17.82 1.20
CA GLN A 39 0.70 18.33 0.90
C GLN A 39 0.77 18.85 -0.53
N ASN A 40 1.62 19.86 -0.76
CA ASN A 40 1.86 20.39 -2.10
C ASN A 40 2.88 19.51 -2.85
N LEU A 41 2.40 18.40 -3.41
CA LEU A 41 3.20 17.43 -4.16
C LEU A 41 2.84 17.48 -5.65
N THR A 42 3.83 17.27 -6.52
CA THR A 42 3.63 17.17 -7.97
C THR A 42 2.75 15.97 -8.31
N ASP A 43 1.76 16.18 -9.17
CA ASP A 43 0.90 15.11 -9.68
C ASP A 43 1.61 14.30 -10.78
N THR A 44 2.13 13.13 -10.41
CA THR A 44 2.82 12.20 -11.32
C THR A 44 1.92 11.00 -11.63
N PRO A 45 2.10 10.28 -12.74
CA PRO A 45 1.29 9.09 -13.05
C PRO A 45 1.26 8.02 -11.95
N GLN A 46 2.33 7.90 -11.17
CA GLN A 46 2.49 6.96 -10.07
C GLN A 46 1.68 7.36 -8.83
N ARG A 47 1.36 8.64 -8.68
CA ARG A 47 0.70 9.17 -7.47
C ARG A 47 -0.78 8.83 -7.44
N PHE A 48 -1.26 8.30 -6.32
CA PHE A 48 -2.69 8.20 -6.08
C PHE A 48 -3.31 9.58 -5.91
N THR A 49 -4.41 9.84 -6.59
CA THR A 49 -5.17 11.10 -6.47
C THR A 49 -6.60 10.89 -5.98
N TYR A 50 -7.17 9.70 -6.20
CA TYR A 50 -8.54 9.39 -5.82
C TYR A 50 -8.63 8.81 -4.39
N TYR A 51 -7.82 7.81 -4.07
CA TYR A 51 -7.78 7.19 -2.74
C TYR A 51 -6.59 7.68 -1.93
N PRO A 52 -6.72 7.80 -0.59
CA PRO A 52 -5.60 7.99 0.33
C PRO A 52 -4.80 6.68 0.47
N ALA A 53 -4.14 6.27 -0.62
CA ALA A 53 -3.38 5.04 -0.74
C ALA A 53 -1.90 5.32 -1.06
N VAL A 54 -1.07 4.32 -0.77
CA VAL A 54 0.36 4.29 -1.04
C VAL A 54 0.76 2.83 -1.27
N VAL A 55 1.73 2.58 -2.14
CA VAL A 55 2.25 1.22 -2.38
C VAL A 55 3.63 1.02 -1.78
N GLY A 56 4.04 -0.24 -1.63
CA GLY A 56 5.43 -0.58 -1.32
C GLY A 56 6.35 -0.35 -2.52
N ASN A 57 7.63 -0.10 -2.25
CA ASN A 57 8.68 0.02 -3.26
C ASN A 57 8.96 -1.29 -4.00
N GLN A 58 8.65 -2.43 -3.38
CA GLN A 58 8.93 -3.74 -3.94
C GLN A 58 7.74 -4.24 -4.76
N SER A 59 7.99 -4.63 -6.00
CA SER A 59 7.08 -5.43 -6.82
C SER A 59 7.54 -6.89 -6.84
N PHE A 60 6.58 -7.80 -7.03
CA PHE A 60 6.85 -9.24 -7.05
C PHE A 60 6.26 -9.86 -8.31
N SER A 61 7.06 -10.69 -8.99
CA SER A 61 6.64 -11.42 -10.20
C SER A 61 6.41 -12.91 -9.96
N SER A 62 6.93 -13.45 -8.86
CA SER A 62 6.76 -14.86 -8.45
C SER A 62 7.16 -15.04 -6.97
N GLY A 63 6.74 -16.14 -6.34
CA GLY A 63 7.13 -16.50 -4.97
C GLY A 63 5.97 -16.44 -3.96
N ARG A 64 6.31 -16.58 -2.68
CA ARG A 64 5.39 -16.43 -1.54
C ARG A 64 6.02 -15.46 -0.55
N PHE A 65 5.26 -14.44 -0.17
CA PHE A 65 5.72 -13.36 0.66
C PHE A 65 4.80 -13.21 1.86
N TYR A 66 5.37 -12.75 2.95
CA TYR A 66 4.65 -12.48 4.18
C TYR A 66 5.06 -11.11 4.70
N TYR A 67 4.07 -10.34 5.11
CA TYR A 67 4.25 -9.04 5.75
C TYR A 67 3.16 -8.86 6.81
N GLU A 68 3.50 -8.13 7.86
CA GLU A 68 2.58 -7.77 8.95
C GLU A 68 2.42 -6.26 8.97
N VAL A 69 1.20 -5.80 9.27
CA VAL A 69 0.89 -4.38 9.42
C VAL A 69 0.21 -4.18 10.76
N GLN A 70 0.73 -3.23 11.55
CA GLN A 70 0.11 -2.84 12.80
C GLN A 70 -0.89 -1.70 12.58
N VAL A 71 -2.18 -1.97 12.80
CA VAL A 71 -3.29 -1.00 12.59
C VAL A 71 -3.89 -0.49 13.90
N ARG A 72 -3.13 -0.51 15.00
CA ARG A 72 -3.63 -0.20 16.35
C ARG A 72 -4.27 1.20 16.39
N GLY A 73 -5.53 1.26 16.85
CA GLY A 73 -6.27 2.51 17.01
C GLY A 73 -6.78 3.13 15.71
N LYS A 74 -6.73 2.41 14.58
CA LYS A 74 -7.34 2.83 13.32
C LYS A 74 -8.77 2.30 13.23
N THR A 75 -9.71 3.17 12.88
CA THR A 75 -11.12 2.81 12.67
C THR A 75 -11.39 2.30 11.26
N HIS A 76 -10.55 2.69 10.29
CA HIS A 76 -10.64 2.28 8.89
C HIS A 76 -9.23 2.11 8.32
N TRP A 77 -9.04 1.06 7.53
CA TRP A 77 -7.80 0.76 6.81
C TRP A 77 -8.09 -0.25 5.70
N ILE A 78 -7.30 -0.21 4.64
CA ILE A 78 -7.34 -1.17 3.54
C ILE A 78 -5.94 -1.69 3.33
N LEU A 79 -5.80 -3.00 3.14
CA LEU A 79 -4.54 -3.66 2.86
C LEU A 79 -4.72 -4.66 1.72
N GLY A 80 -3.77 -4.69 0.80
CA GLY A 80 -3.88 -5.58 -0.34
C GLY A 80 -2.67 -5.55 -1.25
N VAL A 81 -2.80 -6.27 -2.35
CA VAL A 81 -1.82 -6.29 -3.43
C VAL A 81 -2.51 -5.78 -4.68
N MET A 82 -1.79 -4.98 -5.46
CA MET A 82 -2.29 -4.46 -6.74
C MET A 82 -1.34 -4.81 -7.88
N ARG A 83 -1.86 -4.84 -9.10
CA ARG A 83 -1.02 -4.88 -10.31
C ARG A 83 -0.30 -3.55 -10.48
N GLU A 84 0.92 -3.58 -11.00
CA GLU A 84 1.75 -2.38 -11.15
C GLU A 84 1.09 -1.30 -12.04
N ASN A 85 0.33 -1.75 -13.05
CA ASN A 85 -0.23 -0.93 -14.12
C ASN A 85 -1.68 -0.48 -13.89
N ILE A 86 -2.19 -0.51 -12.65
CA ILE A 86 -3.54 0.01 -12.37
C ILE A 86 -3.62 1.51 -12.63
N ASN A 87 -4.82 2.00 -12.99
CA ASN A 87 -5.08 3.43 -13.03
C ASN A 87 -5.19 3.97 -11.60
N ARG A 88 -4.22 4.79 -11.19
CA ARG A 88 -4.15 5.37 -9.83
C ARG A 88 -4.91 6.70 -9.70
N LYS A 89 -5.52 7.16 -10.80
CA LYS A 89 -6.22 8.46 -10.89
C LYS A 89 -7.72 8.39 -10.70
N GLU A 90 -8.28 7.20 -10.68
CA GLU A 90 -9.73 6.95 -10.68
C GLU A 90 -10.14 5.96 -9.59
N TRP A 91 -11.44 5.67 -9.53
CA TRP A 91 -11.97 4.60 -8.72
C TRP A 91 -11.34 3.25 -9.10
N ILE A 92 -10.67 2.62 -8.15
CA ILE A 92 -10.07 1.29 -8.28
C ILE A 92 -11.21 0.32 -8.06
N ILE A 93 -11.61 -0.35 -9.14
CA ILE A 93 -12.60 -1.42 -9.07
C ILE A 93 -11.91 -2.61 -8.37
N GLU A 94 -12.60 -3.22 -7.38
CA GLU A 94 -12.15 -4.34 -6.54
C GLU A 94 -11.74 -5.62 -7.31
N THR A 95 -11.72 -5.58 -8.64
CA THR A 95 -11.35 -6.71 -9.51
C THR A 95 -9.85 -6.90 -9.68
N SER A 96 -9.00 -6.14 -8.98
CA SER A 96 -7.56 -6.46 -8.86
C SER A 96 -7.30 -7.49 -7.77
N GLU A 97 -8.00 -8.62 -7.89
CA GLU A 97 -7.93 -9.93 -7.25
C GLU A 97 -7.69 -10.09 -5.74
N TRP A 98 -7.02 -9.23 -4.97
CA TRP A 98 -6.95 -9.36 -3.50
C TRP A 98 -6.75 -8.01 -2.78
N ILE A 99 -7.82 -7.25 -2.63
CA ILE A 99 -7.93 -6.23 -1.57
C ILE A 99 -8.60 -6.92 -0.38
N LEU A 100 -7.93 -6.99 0.77
CA LEU A 100 -8.60 -7.35 2.02
C LEU A 100 -9.30 -6.09 2.51
N ASP A 101 -10.63 -6.08 2.37
CA ASP A 101 -11.47 -5.01 2.87
C ASP A 101 -11.48 -4.96 4.41
N CYS A 102 -11.63 -3.73 4.89
CA CYS A 102 -11.54 -3.19 6.24
C CYS A 102 -12.30 -4.00 7.30
N GLY A 103 -11.64 -4.25 8.44
CA GLY A 103 -12.33 -4.43 9.71
C GLY A 103 -12.55 -3.07 10.37
N THR A 104 -13.81 -2.65 10.55
CA THR A 104 -14.18 -1.71 11.61
C THR A 104 -13.94 -2.39 12.96
N VAL A 105 -13.27 -1.70 13.89
CA VAL A 105 -13.20 -2.15 15.29
C VAL A 105 -14.50 -1.79 16.01
#